data_AF-A0A349MGR6-F1
#
_entry.id   AF-A0A349MGR6-F1
#
_cell.length_a   1.000
_cell.length_b   1.000
_cell.length_c   1.000
_cell.angle_alpha   90.00
_cell.angle_beta   90.00
_cell.angle_gamma   90.00
#
_symmetry.space_group_name_H-M   'P 1'
#
loop_
_entity.id
_entity.type
_entity.pdbx_description
1 polymer ?
#
loop_
_entity_poly.entity_id
_entity_poly.type
_entity_poly.pdbx_seq_one_letter_code
_entity_poly.pdbx_strand_id
1 'polypeptide(L)'
;MRTRLFDAKAPVAVILLACVALTLWSCNAKNGAEFKNGLGVRSCKFCDLRYDDFSRKDLTDDDFSGAFLYGTNFSWSVARNARFESAILSHARMEWADFDGGDFSKASMGDSALFRATFRNARMRMTTLSRANLVGSDLSNAEMLTAIMDGVDLTDALMTNTNLRNADLRSANLANAKLRDADLQGAVLFNANFLGADLKGTNFTGANLKKASFAGTYLKTTNFRKADLRDADFSDAILDAVNFQGALLRRANFKGAALKNIVLQGADVCEAIMPDGRLGEPCSDKPLESSSVSLGIPAMSVQSEAGDKRVVVSVPGNLFAKTNRGIPMGVIAETMDAVLKKMGYLPVYVSMPISETHEAVAEGMVDIAAMAIPSAQGSESFRFTLPVIEEYNTVLVRKQGVFPLESVADLHGHTLGGRAGYLYPLLTQDSKVALQLFSSDGEMIRNLILGKLDAVIISGISNLYVLRSEGIMAQLDVLKKAVGLVPLRAAFSAKNFTQEQVEAFNVELGAFQRSPQWHTILERNGLADLVREWDMVGP
;
A
#
# COMPACT_ATOMS: atom_id res chain seq x y z
N MET A 1 61.34 -37.47 -45.81
CA MET A 1 61.17 -36.98 -47.20
C MET A 1 59.71 -36.64 -47.45
N ARG A 2 59.43 -35.68 -48.35
CA ARG A 2 58.22 -35.51 -49.23
C ARG A 2 56.85 -36.06 -48.71
N THR A 3 55.82 -35.24 -48.43
CA THR A 3 54.88 -34.54 -49.37
C THR A 3 54.27 -35.50 -50.41
N ARG A 4 52.94 -35.62 -50.63
CA ARG A 4 51.82 -34.63 -50.77
C ARG A 4 50.47 -35.26 -50.31
N LEU A 5 49.38 -34.59 -49.88
CA LEU A 5 48.59 -33.38 -50.30
C LEU A 5 47.37 -33.74 -51.21
N PHE A 6 46.24 -33.02 -51.05
CA PHE A 6 44.91 -33.15 -51.71
C PHE A 6 44.02 -34.32 -51.24
N ASP A 7 42.68 -34.28 -51.19
CA ASP A 7 41.65 -33.20 -51.01
C ASP A 7 40.28 -33.93 -50.71
N ALA A 8 39.08 -33.38 -50.47
CA ALA A 8 38.51 -32.02 -50.51
C ALA A 8 37.21 -31.87 -49.66
N LYS A 9 36.79 -30.62 -49.43
CA LYS A 9 35.45 -30.14 -48.99
C LYS A 9 34.98 -30.43 -47.54
N ALA A 10 34.14 -29.51 -47.06
CA ALA A 10 33.77 -29.24 -45.65
C ALA A 10 32.27 -29.61 -45.40
N PRO A 11 31.68 -29.48 -44.16
CA PRO A 11 32.23 -28.81 -42.98
C PRO A 11 32.09 -29.49 -41.61
N VAL A 12 32.96 -29.01 -40.71
CA VAL A 12 32.81 -28.81 -39.25
C VAL A 12 31.45 -29.24 -38.64
N ALA A 13 31.32 -30.53 -38.29
CA ALA A 13 30.14 -31.06 -37.59
C ALA A 13 30.46 -31.85 -36.29
N VAL A 14 31.74 -32.15 -36.02
CA VAL A 14 32.14 -33.17 -35.01
C VAL A 14 32.96 -32.61 -33.83
N ILE A 15 33.48 -31.38 -33.91
CA ILE A 15 34.26 -30.74 -32.83
C ILE A 15 33.39 -29.79 -31.96
N LEU A 16 32.07 -29.80 -32.16
CA LEU A 16 31.10 -29.10 -31.29
C LEU A 16 30.38 -30.03 -30.30
N LEU A 17 30.47 -31.35 -30.49
CA LEU A 17 29.81 -32.37 -29.66
C LEU A 17 30.51 -32.66 -28.31
N ALA A 18 31.70 -32.08 -28.06
CA ALA A 18 32.42 -32.23 -26.79
C ALA A 18 32.28 -31.03 -25.83
N CYS A 19 31.95 -29.83 -26.33
CA CYS A 19 31.76 -28.64 -25.47
C CYS A 19 30.29 -28.40 -25.07
N VAL A 20 29.33 -28.79 -25.92
CA VAL A 20 27.88 -28.64 -25.62
C VAL A 20 27.46 -29.50 -24.40
N ALA A 21 28.15 -30.60 -24.13
CA ALA A 21 27.95 -31.44 -22.96
C ALA A 21 28.41 -30.81 -21.62
N LEU A 22 29.12 -29.66 -21.66
CA LEU A 22 29.61 -28.95 -20.47
C LEU A 22 29.06 -27.52 -20.33
N THR A 23 28.33 -27.00 -21.31
CA THR A 23 27.66 -25.68 -21.25
C THR A 23 26.13 -25.75 -21.21
N LEU A 24 25.52 -26.93 -21.34
CA LEU A 24 24.12 -27.19 -20.98
C LEU A 24 23.92 -27.49 -19.47
N TRP A 25 24.92 -27.18 -18.64
CA TRP A 25 24.92 -27.49 -17.19
C TRP A 25 25.13 -26.26 -16.29
N SER A 26 24.91 -25.04 -16.81
CA SER A 26 25.18 -23.80 -16.07
C SER A 26 24.14 -22.68 -16.28
N CYS A 27 22.85 -23.01 -16.39
CA CYS A 27 21.77 -22.03 -16.17
C CYS A 27 20.40 -22.65 -15.77
N ASN A 28 20.39 -23.80 -15.10
CA ASN A 28 19.15 -24.42 -14.61
C ASN A 28 19.38 -25.32 -13.38
N ALA A 29 19.74 -24.72 -12.24
CA ALA A 29 19.77 -25.39 -10.92
C ALA A 29 19.81 -24.36 -9.78
N LYS A 30 19.14 -24.69 -8.66
CA LYS A 30 19.04 -23.92 -7.40
C LYS A 30 18.28 -22.59 -7.57
N ASN A 31 17.06 -22.42 -7.04
CA ASN A 31 16.53 -22.99 -5.79
C ASN A 31 15.41 -24.05 -5.94
N GLY A 32 15.07 -24.49 -7.15
CA GLY A 32 14.14 -25.61 -7.35
C GLY A 32 14.83 -26.97 -7.21
N ALA A 33 14.97 -27.49 -5.97
CA ALA A 33 15.79 -28.68 -5.71
C ALA A 33 15.23 -29.73 -4.72
N GLU A 34 13.91 -29.75 -4.43
CA GLU A 34 13.26 -30.96 -3.86
C GLU A 34 11.73 -31.04 -4.08
N PHE A 35 11.24 -30.73 -5.28
CA PHE A 35 9.80 -30.87 -5.63
C PHE A 35 9.53 -31.98 -6.66
N LYS A 36 9.75 -33.23 -6.21
CA LYS A 36 9.18 -34.45 -6.82
C LYS A 36 8.80 -35.46 -5.74
N ASN A 37 7.72 -35.18 -5.01
CA ASN A 37 6.74 -36.14 -4.49
C ASN A 37 5.57 -35.38 -3.83
N GLY A 38 4.45 -36.06 -3.58
CA GLY A 38 3.16 -35.40 -3.32
C GLY A 38 3.02 -34.72 -1.94
N LEU A 39 2.54 -33.48 -1.98
CA LEU A 39 1.74 -32.78 -0.96
C LEU A 39 2.35 -32.46 0.42
N GLY A 40 3.52 -33.00 0.80
CA GLY A 40 4.22 -32.63 2.05
C GLY A 40 5.18 -31.46 1.86
N VAL A 41 4.81 -30.27 2.35
CA VAL A 41 5.66 -29.06 2.30
C VAL A 41 6.40 -28.90 3.65
N ARG A 42 7.46 -28.07 3.63
CA ARG A 42 8.17 -27.47 4.80
C ARG A 42 8.88 -26.15 4.44
N SER A 43 9.30 -25.96 3.18
CA SER A 43 9.68 -24.65 2.64
C SER A 43 9.43 -24.60 1.13
N CYS A 44 8.78 -23.53 0.68
CA CYS A 44 8.48 -23.26 -0.73
C CYS A 44 8.46 -21.74 -0.99
N LYS A 45 9.60 -21.07 -0.77
CA LYS A 45 9.72 -19.63 -1.00
C LYS A 45 9.57 -19.27 -2.48
N PHE A 46 8.77 -18.25 -2.77
CA PHE A 46 8.48 -17.77 -4.13
C PHE A 46 7.93 -18.85 -5.09
N CYS A 47 7.37 -19.95 -4.56
CA CYS A 47 6.72 -20.98 -5.37
C CYS A 47 5.42 -20.47 -5.99
N ASP A 48 5.09 -21.00 -7.18
CA ASP A 48 3.73 -20.92 -7.73
C ASP A 48 2.94 -22.14 -7.26
N LEU A 49 1.91 -21.89 -6.44
CA LEU A 49 1.04 -22.89 -5.81
C LEU A 49 -0.44 -22.46 -5.95
N ARG A 50 -0.75 -21.63 -6.96
CA ARG A 50 -2.08 -21.07 -7.17
C ARG A 50 -3.10 -22.16 -7.46
N TYR A 51 -4.25 -22.09 -6.80
CA TYR A 51 -5.34 -23.07 -6.86
C TYR A 51 -5.02 -24.49 -6.34
N ASP A 52 -3.84 -24.73 -5.75
CA ASP A 52 -3.53 -26.02 -5.15
C ASP A 52 -4.43 -26.34 -3.94
N ASP A 53 -4.58 -27.64 -3.64
CA ASP A 53 -5.31 -28.10 -2.47
C ASP A 53 -4.38 -28.51 -1.32
N PHE A 54 -4.47 -27.75 -0.24
CA PHE A 54 -3.83 -27.93 1.06
C PHE A 54 -4.83 -28.21 2.19
N SER A 55 -6.11 -28.40 1.87
CA SER A 55 -7.16 -28.57 2.88
C SER A 55 -6.91 -29.82 3.74
N ARG A 56 -7.17 -29.69 5.03
CA ARG A 56 -6.95 -30.74 6.06
C ARG A 56 -5.51 -31.25 6.22
N LYS A 57 -4.50 -30.61 5.59
CA LYS A 57 -3.08 -30.95 5.81
C LYS A 57 -2.55 -30.37 7.12
N ASP A 58 -1.50 -30.99 7.63
CA ASP A 58 -0.56 -30.38 8.57
C ASP A 58 0.58 -29.73 7.76
N LEU A 59 0.83 -28.46 8.05
CA LEU A 59 1.79 -27.53 7.45
C LEU A 59 2.48 -26.73 8.57
N THR A 60 2.56 -27.32 9.78
CA THR A 60 3.16 -26.67 10.94
C THR A 60 4.64 -26.39 10.70
N ASP A 61 5.06 -25.16 10.99
CA ASP A 61 6.38 -24.57 10.71
C ASP A 61 6.74 -24.39 9.21
N ASP A 62 5.79 -24.59 8.27
CA ASP A 62 6.03 -24.47 6.82
C ASP A 62 6.34 -23.03 6.36
N ASP A 63 7.21 -22.89 5.36
CA ASP A 63 7.74 -21.61 4.90
C ASP A 63 7.37 -21.27 3.45
N PHE A 64 6.20 -20.63 3.27
CA PHE A 64 5.64 -20.12 2.01
C PHE A 64 6.00 -18.66 1.71
N SER A 65 7.04 -18.07 2.33
CA SER A 65 7.39 -16.64 2.14
C SER A 65 7.52 -16.27 0.65
N GLY A 66 6.75 -15.25 0.23
CA GLY A 66 6.73 -14.76 -1.15
C GLY A 66 6.03 -15.66 -2.17
N ALA A 67 5.38 -16.76 -1.76
CA ALA A 67 4.71 -17.67 -2.69
C ALA A 67 3.44 -17.07 -3.32
N PHE A 68 3.14 -17.49 -4.54
CA PHE A 68 1.89 -17.18 -5.24
C PHE A 68 0.85 -18.23 -4.86
N LEU A 69 -0.14 -17.82 -4.07
CA LEU A 69 -1.16 -18.66 -3.44
C LEU A 69 -2.59 -18.18 -3.76
N TYR A 70 -2.76 -17.45 -4.86
CA TYR A 70 -4.07 -17.00 -5.36
C TYR A 70 -5.03 -18.18 -5.50
N GLY A 71 -6.22 -18.08 -4.91
CA GLY A 71 -7.28 -19.11 -5.01
C GLY A 71 -6.96 -20.47 -4.38
N THR A 72 -5.84 -20.61 -3.65
CA THR A 72 -5.39 -21.86 -3.02
C THR A 72 -6.32 -22.28 -1.88
N ASN A 73 -6.54 -23.59 -1.71
CA ASN A 73 -7.44 -24.15 -0.70
C ASN A 73 -6.67 -24.65 0.53
N PHE A 74 -6.61 -23.85 1.59
CA PHE A 74 -6.14 -24.19 2.93
C PHE A 74 -7.27 -24.57 3.91
N SER A 75 -8.55 -24.68 3.48
CA SER A 75 -9.65 -24.90 4.43
C SER A 75 -9.39 -26.10 5.37
N TRP A 76 -9.63 -25.94 6.68
CA TRP A 76 -9.35 -26.96 7.70
C TRP A 76 -7.88 -27.42 7.84
N SER A 77 -6.89 -26.74 7.25
CA SER A 77 -5.47 -27.08 7.46
C SER A 77 -4.96 -26.60 8.82
N VAL A 78 -3.93 -27.26 9.36
CA VAL A 78 -3.15 -26.79 10.51
C VAL A 78 -1.82 -26.27 9.99
N ALA A 79 -1.58 -24.97 10.09
CA ALA A 79 -0.43 -24.25 9.56
C ALA A 79 0.16 -23.31 10.62
N ARG A 80 0.34 -23.85 11.83
CA ARG A 80 0.86 -23.10 12.99
C ARG A 80 2.31 -22.70 12.77
N ASN A 81 2.69 -21.51 13.24
CA ASN A 81 3.99 -20.86 13.03
C ASN A 81 4.41 -20.67 11.55
N ALA A 82 3.57 -21.07 10.58
CA ALA A 82 3.95 -21.06 9.18
C ALA A 82 4.20 -19.64 8.67
N ARG A 83 5.19 -19.49 7.77
CA ARG A 83 5.60 -18.20 7.22
C ARG A 83 4.95 -17.96 5.87
N PHE A 84 4.20 -16.88 5.79
CA PHE A 84 3.57 -16.35 4.57
C PHE A 84 4.06 -14.92 4.29
N GLU A 85 5.23 -14.51 4.80
CA GLU A 85 5.74 -13.15 4.64
C GLU A 85 5.78 -12.75 3.16
N SER A 86 5.10 -11.65 2.82
CA SER A 86 4.95 -11.14 1.44
C SER A 86 4.34 -12.11 0.42
N ALA A 87 3.66 -13.19 0.87
CA ALA A 87 2.97 -14.12 -0.02
C ALA A 87 1.64 -13.54 -0.55
N ILE A 88 1.18 -14.04 -1.71
CA ILE A 88 -0.02 -13.53 -2.41
C ILE A 88 -1.12 -14.57 -2.32
N LEU A 89 -1.95 -14.49 -1.28
CA LEU A 89 -3.09 -15.38 -0.97
C LEU A 89 -4.45 -14.73 -1.29
N SER A 90 -4.51 -13.77 -2.20
CA SER A 90 -5.77 -13.12 -2.60
C SER A 90 -6.78 -14.15 -3.14
N HIS A 91 -8.04 -14.03 -2.72
CA HIS A 91 -9.11 -15.02 -2.97
C HIS A 91 -8.81 -16.47 -2.52
N ALA A 92 -7.78 -16.72 -1.71
CA ALA A 92 -7.55 -18.04 -1.15
C ALA A 92 -8.69 -18.44 -0.20
N ARG A 93 -8.88 -19.76 -0.05
CA ARG A 93 -9.88 -20.39 0.81
C ARG A 93 -9.19 -20.95 2.03
N MET A 94 -9.52 -20.46 3.21
CA MET A 94 -8.86 -20.77 4.49
C MET A 94 -9.87 -21.01 5.61
N GLU A 95 -11.13 -21.31 5.27
CA GLU A 95 -12.21 -21.52 6.23
C GLU A 95 -11.83 -22.61 7.24
N TRP A 96 -11.99 -22.31 8.55
CA TRP A 96 -11.64 -23.20 9.68
C TRP A 96 -10.18 -23.66 9.77
N ALA A 97 -9.23 -22.97 9.13
CA ALA A 97 -7.80 -23.27 9.25
C ALA A 97 -7.16 -22.67 10.53
N ASP A 98 -6.11 -23.32 11.05
CA ASP A 98 -5.37 -22.88 12.24
C ASP A 98 -3.98 -22.37 11.86
N PHE A 99 -3.79 -21.05 11.94
CA PHE A 99 -2.54 -20.34 11.64
C PHE A 99 -1.95 -19.65 12.90
N ASP A 100 -2.19 -20.22 14.08
CA ASP A 100 -1.65 -19.65 15.32
C ASP A 100 -0.13 -19.47 15.26
N GLY A 101 0.36 -18.29 15.69
CA GLY A 101 1.77 -17.93 15.64
C GLY A 101 2.36 -17.70 14.23
N GLY A 102 1.58 -17.85 13.16
CA GLY A 102 2.03 -17.66 11.77
C GLY A 102 2.47 -16.23 11.45
N ASP A 103 3.29 -16.07 10.41
CA ASP A 103 3.83 -14.77 9.99
C ASP A 103 3.36 -14.39 8.57
N PHE A 104 2.31 -13.58 8.51
CA PHE A 104 1.67 -13.04 7.31
C PHE A 104 2.15 -11.61 7.01
N SER A 105 3.25 -11.14 7.60
CA SER A 105 3.70 -9.75 7.44
C SER A 105 3.85 -9.39 5.96
N LYS A 106 3.22 -8.28 5.55
CA LYS A 106 3.13 -7.80 4.14
C LYS A 106 2.40 -8.72 3.15
N ALA A 107 1.76 -9.80 3.61
CA ALA A 107 1.03 -10.70 2.72
C ALA A 107 -0.22 -10.02 2.11
N SER A 108 -0.59 -10.41 0.89
CA SER A 108 -1.85 -10.00 0.26
C SER A 108 -2.89 -11.10 0.45
N MET A 109 -3.92 -10.84 1.26
CA MET A 109 -5.02 -11.74 1.61
C MET A 109 -6.38 -11.09 1.28
N GLY A 110 -6.40 -10.06 0.43
CA GLY A 110 -7.63 -9.39 -0.01
C GLY A 110 -8.62 -10.36 -0.68
N ASP A 111 -9.91 -10.11 -0.45
CA ASP A 111 -11.03 -10.91 -0.98
C ASP A 111 -10.97 -12.42 -0.65
N SER A 112 -10.22 -12.82 0.39
CA SER A 112 -10.08 -14.23 0.83
C SER A 112 -11.15 -14.68 1.83
N ALA A 113 -11.38 -15.98 1.90
CA ALA A 113 -12.34 -16.60 2.81
C ALA A 113 -11.62 -17.18 4.03
N LEU A 114 -11.68 -16.49 5.17
CA LEU A 114 -10.96 -16.81 6.41
C LEU A 114 -11.94 -17.19 7.55
N PHE A 115 -13.20 -17.47 7.22
CA PHE A 115 -14.30 -17.74 8.15
C PHE A 115 -13.91 -18.75 9.23
N ARG A 116 -13.98 -18.33 10.50
CA ARG A 116 -13.64 -19.14 11.68
C ARG A 116 -12.23 -19.76 11.69
N ALA A 117 -11.29 -19.18 10.94
CA ALA A 117 -9.87 -19.49 11.08
C ALA A 117 -9.29 -18.92 12.40
N THR A 118 -8.15 -19.44 12.85
CA THR A 118 -7.42 -18.88 14.01
C THR A 118 -6.06 -18.32 13.60
N PHE A 119 -5.71 -17.19 14.20
CA PHE A 119 -4.51 -16.38 13.96
C PHE A 119 -3.94 -15.92 15.31
N ARG A 120 -4.09 -16.72 16.37
CA ARG A 120 -3.75 -16.28 17.73
C ARG A 120 -2.25 -16.07 17.82
N ASN A 121 -1.85 -14.89 18.31
CA ASN A 121 -0.45 -14.44 18.35
C ASN A 121 0.25 -14.36 16.96
N ALA A 122 -0.49 -14.37 15.86
CA ALA A 122 0.09 -14.26 14.51
C ALA A 122 0.65 -12.85 14.24
N ARG A 123 1.69 -12.74 13.39
CA ARG A 123 2.18 -11.46 12.89
C ARG A 123 1.51 -11.15 11.56
N MET A 124 0.79 -10.04 11.49
CA MET A 124 0.03 -9.60 10.31
C MET A 124 0.32 -8.11 10.02
N ARG A 125 1.59 -7.73 10.20
CA ARG A 125 2.04 -6.33 10.08
C ARG A 125 2.09 -5.95 8.61
N MET A 126 1.42 -4.86 8.24
CA MET A 126 1.26 -4.42 6.84
C MET A 126 0.55 -5.43 5.92
N THR A 127 -0.20 -6.39 6.48
CA THR A 127 -0.98 -7.37 5.71
C THR A 127 -2.22 -6.73 5.11
N THR A 128 -2.58 -7.09 3.86
CA THR A 128 -3.81 -6.62 3.20
C THR A 128 -4.91 -7.65 3.34
N LEU A 129 -5.99 -7.31 4.04
CA LEU A 129 -7.21 -8.10 4.27
C LEU A 129 -8.47 -7.39 3.74
N SER A 130 -8.33 -6.40 2.85
CA SER A 130 -9.47 -5.68 2.26
C SER A 130 -10.52 -6.63 1.69
N ARG A 131 -11.79 -6.42 2.09
CA ARG A 131 -12.96 -7.26 1.74
C ARG A 131 -12.81 -8.75 2.06
N ALA A 132 -11.84 -9.16 2.88
CA ALA A 132 -11.74 -10.54 3.33
C ALA A 132 -12.81 -10.86 4.38
N ASN A 133 -13.26 -12.12 4.41
CA ASN A 133 -14.26 -12.61 5.36
C ASN A 133 -13.58 -13.30 6.53
N LEU A 134 -13.46 -12.62 7.68
CA LEU A 134 -12.95 -13.12 8.96
C LEU A 134 -14.08 -13.33 9.98
N VAL A 135 -15.31 -13.60 9.53
CA VAL A 135 -16.48 -13.77 10.42
C VAL A 135 -16.26 -14.94 11.37
N GLY A 136 -16.39 -14.68 12.68
CA GLY A 136 -16.17 -15.63 13.76
C GLY A 136 -14.73 -16.11 13.95
N SER A 137 -13.74 -15.46 13.33
CA SER A 137 -12.32 -15.84 13.40
C SER A 137 -11.64 -15.34 14.69
N ASP A 138 -10.54 -15.98 15.09
CA ASP A 138 -9.81 -15.64 16.33
C ASP A 138 -8.45 -14.99 16.02
N LEU A 139 -8.38 -13.67 16.21
CA LEU A 139 -7.22 -12.79 16.01
C LEU A 139 -6.60 -12.36 17.35
N SER A 140 -6.89 -13.07 18.45
CA SER A 140 -6.48 -12.66 19.79
C SER A 140 -4.95 -12.59 19.92
N ASN A 141 -4.46 -11.46 20.45
CA ASN A 141 -3.05 -11.10 20.55
C ASN A 141 -2.28 -10.98 19.21
N ALA A 142 -2.97 -10.90 18.05
CA ALA A 142 -2.30 -10.74 16.75
C ALA A 142 -1.68 -9.35 16.56
N GLU A 143 -0.50 -9.29 15.91
CA GLU A 143 0.19 -8.04 15.56
C GLU A 143 -0.23 -7.54 14.17
N MET A 144 -1.29 -6.75 14.10
CA MET A 144 -1.90 -6.21 12.88
C MET A 144 -1.53 -4.73 12.61
N LEU A 145 -0.36 -4.28 13.10
CA LEU A 145 0.14 -2.92 12.94
C LEU A 145 0.13 -2.51 11.45
N THR A 146 -0.50 -1.37 11.14
CA THR A 146 -0.60 -0.83 9.76
C THR A 146 -1.18 -1.82 8.73
N ALA A 147 -2.02 -2.77 9.15
CA ALA A 147 -2.74 -3.65 8.23
C ALA A 147 -3.77 -2.85 7.39
N ILE A 148 -4.03 -3.28 6.16
CA ILE A 148 -4.99 -2.66 5.25
C ILE A 148 -6.22 -3.56 5.14
N MET A 149 -7.33 -3.13 5.70
CA MET A 149 -8.52 -3.93 6.01
C MET A 149 -9.82 -3.22 5.57
N ASP A 150 -9.75 -2.33 4.57
CA ASP A 150 -10.90 -1.64 3.98
C ASP A 150 -12.01 -2.63 3.55
N GLY A 151 -13.23 -2.42 4.06
CA GLY A 151 -14.39 -3.25 3.79
C GLY A 151 -14.32 -4.70 4.31
N VAL A 152 -13.41 -5.01 5.25
CA VAL A 152 -13.30 -6.35 5.87
C VAL A 152 -14.56 -6.71 6.66
N ASP A 153 -14.94 -7.99 6.69
CA ASP A 153 -15.97 -8.51 7.61
C ASP A 153 -15.32 -9.26 8.79
N LEU A 154 -15.53 -8.73 9.99
CA LEU A 154 -15.05 -9.19 11.29
C LEU A 154 -16.23 -9.49 12.23
N THR A 155 -17.44 -9.73 11.70
CA THR A 155 -18.62 -10.06 12.52
C THR A 155 -18.34 -11.23 13.46
N ASP A 156 -18.74 -11.12 14.73
CA ASP A 156 -18.49 -12.10 15.81
C ASP A 156 -17.01 -12.44 16.09
N ALA A 157 -16.02 -11.74 15.49
CA ALA A 157 -14.61 -12.09 15.62
C ALA A 157 -14.05 -11.87 17.04
N LEU A 158 -13.09 -12.70 17.44
CA LEU A 158 -12.36 -12.58 18.69
C LEU A 158 -11.08 -11.78 18.46
N MET A 159 -10.95 -10.61 19.09
CA MET A 159 -9.88 -9.65 18.84
C MET A 159 -9.30 -9.10 20.15
N THR A 160 -9.16 -9.97 21.15
CA THR A 160 -8.71 -9.57 22.49
C THR A 160 -7.19 -9.33 22.48
N ASN A 161 -6.74 -8.20 23.02
CA ASN A 161 -5.36 -7.70 22.97
C ASN A 161 -4.78 -7.50 21.55
N THR A 162 -5.60 -7.46 20.50
CA THR A 162 -5.10 -7.33 19.12
C THR A 162 -4.52 -5.92 18.89
N ASN A 163 -3.36 -5.84 18.23
CA ASN A 163 -2.66 -4.59 17.95
C ASN A 163 -2.96 -4.13 16.52
N LEU A 164 -3.89 -3.19 16.37
CA LEU A 164 -4.38 -2.60 15.12
C LEU A 164 -3.98 -1.13 14.97
N ARG A 165 -2.89 -0.73 15.64
CA ARG A 165 -2.38 0.65 15.60
C ARG A 165 -2.13 1.08 14.15
N ASN A 166 -2.60 2.27 13.79
CA ASN A 166 -2.51 2.84 12.44
C ASN A 166 -3.04 1.91 11.33
N ALA A 167 -3.92 0.94 11.62
CA ALA A 167 -4.54 0.10 10.60
C ALA A 167 -5.65 0.85 9.86
N ASP A 168 -5.88 0.49 8.60
CA ASP A 168 -6.97 1.01 7.77
C ASP A 168 -8.16 0.02 7.82
N LEU A 169 -9.18 0.36 8.58
CA LEU A 169 -10.42 -0.38 8.79
C LEU A 169 -11.63 0.45 8.30
N ARG A 170 -11.44 1.25 7.23
CA ARG A 170 -12.55 1.98 6.59
C ARG A 170 -13.65 1.02 6.16
N SER A 171 -14.91 1.40 6.40
CA SER A 171 -16.09 0.58 6.09
C SER A 171 -16.09 -0.84 6.68
N ALA A 172 -15.23 -1.15 7.65
CA ALA A 172 -15.11 -2.48 8.23
C ALA A 172 -16.35 -2.85 9.07
N ASN A 173 -16.76 -4.11 9.01
CA ASN A 173 -17.89 -4.63 9.77
C ASN A 173 -17.41 -5.43 10.98
N LEU A 174 -17.39 -4.82 12.17
CA LEU A 174 -16.99 -5.40 13.45
C LEU A 174 -18.20 -5.67 14.38
N ALA A 175 -19.38 -5.95 13.81
CA ALA A 175 -20.58 -6.25 14.58
C ALA A 175 -20.36 -7.43 15.55
N ASN A 176 -20.79 -7.29 16.81
CA ASN A 176 -20.55 -8.24 17.92
C ASN A 176 -19.08 -8.61 18.22
N ALA A 177 -18.09 -7.99 17.56
CA ALA A 177 -16.69 -8.37 17.70
C ALA A 177 -16.16 -8.06 19.11
N LYS A 178 -15.20 -8.86 19.58
CA LYS A 178 -14.68 -8.80 20.96
C LYS A 178 -13.28 -8.20 20.99
N LEU A 179 -13.22 -6.88 20.89
CA LEU A 179 -11.99 -6.07 20.83
C LEU A 179 -11.48 -5.68 22.23
N ARG A 180 -11.62 -6.59 23.21
CA ARG A 180 -11.22 -6.34 24.60
C ARG A 180 -9.74 -5.98 24.68
N ASP A 181 -9.46 -4.84 25.32
CA ASP A 181 -8.12 -4.36 25.59
C ASP A 181 -7.24 -4.24 24.31
N ALA A 182 -7.87 -4.13 23.12
CA ALA A 182 -7.21 -3.98 21.82
C ALA A 182 -6.73 -2.54 21.58
N ASP A 183 -5.64 -2.38 20.82
CA ASP A 183 -5.04 -1.08 20.54
C ASP A 183 -5.23 -0.65 19.08
N LEU A 184 -6.13 0.31 18.88
CA LEU A 184 -6.45 0.95 17.60
C LEU A 184 -5.97 2.42 17.58
N GLN A 185 -4.91 2.77 18.34
CA GLN A 185 -4.33 4.12 18.30
C GLN A 185 -3.98 4.52 16.85
N GLY A 186 -4.51 5.66 16.40
CA GLY A 186 -4.27 6.20 15.06
C GLY A 186 -4.90 5.41 13.90
N ALA A 187 -5.76 4.42 14.17
CA ALA A 187 -6.43 3.66 13.11
C ALA A 187 -7.44 4.52 12.33
N VAL A 188 -7.64 4.20 11.05
CA VAL A 188 -8.64 4.83 10.19
C VAL A 188 -9.86 3.91 10.13
N LEU A 189 -10.99 4.38 10.68
CA LEU A 189 -12.22 3.63 10.94
C LEU A 189 -13.45 4.40 10.45
N PHE A 190 -13.28 5.24 9.42
CA PHE A 190 -14.38 5.98 8.81
C PHE A 190 -15.47 5.02 8.34
N ASN A 191 -16.71 5.28 8.75
CA ASN A 191 -17.88 4.46 8.43
C ASN A 191 -17.76 2.97 8.88
N ALA A 192 -16.95 2.67 9.90
CA ALA A 192 -16.87 1.32 10.48
C ALA A 192 -18.11 1.00 11.35
N ASN A 193 -18.56 -0.25 11.32
CA ASN A 193 -19.69 -0.73 12.12
C ASN A 193 -19.20 -1.53 13.34
N PHE A 194 -19.55 -1.09 14.54
CA PHE A 194 -19.30 -1.78 15.80
C PHE A 194 -20.60 -2.21 16.52
N LEU A 195 -21.76 -2.28 15.83
CA LEU A 195 -23.05 -2.68 16.42
C LEU A 195 -22.91 -3.87 17.38
N GLY A 196 -23.25 -3.68 18.66
CA GLY A 196 -23.18 -4.73 19.69
C GLY A 196 -21.77 -5.22 20.10
N ALA A 197 -20.69 -4.60 19.61
CA ALA A 197 -19.32 -4.99 19.91
C ALA A 197 -18.93 -4.78 21.40
N ASP A 198 -17.99 -5.60 21.85
CA ASP A 198 -17.45 -5.61 23.22
C ASP A 198 -16.13 -4.84 23.27
N LEU A 199 -16.24 -3.53 23.56
CA LEU A 199 -15.19 -2.52 23.42
C LEU A 199 -14.55 -2.16 24.78
N LYS A 200 -14.56 -3.11 25.73
CA LYS A 200 -13.99 -2.90 27.06
C LYS A 200 -12.47 -2.71 26.97
N GLY A 201 -11.97 -1.59 27.47
CA GLY A 201 -10.53 -1.27 27.53
C GLY A 201 -9.89 -0.87 26.20
N THR A 202 -10.64 -0.90 25.10
CA THR A 202 -10.15 -0.64 23.75
C THR A 202 -9.60 0.79 23.61
N ASN A 203 -8.43 0.94 23.00
CA ASN A 203 -7.75 2.22 22.83
C ASN A 203 -7.91 2.76 21.40
N PHE A 204 -8.73 3.79 21.22
CA PHE A 204 -8.95 4.53 19.98
C PHE A 204 -8.27 5.91 20.00
N THR A 205 -7.19 6.10 20.78
CA THR A 205 -6.49 7.39 20.88
C THR A 205 -6.13 7.92 19.48
N GLY A 206 -6.62 9.11 19.12
CA GLY A 206 -6.32 9.73 17.82
C GLY A 206 -6.81 8.96 16.58
N ALA A 207 -7.73 8.01 16.73
CA ALA A 207 -8.33 7.29 15.59
C ALA A 207 -9.32 8.17 14.82
N ASN A 208 -9.47 7.93 13.51
CA ASN A 208 -10.51 8.54 12.68
C ASN A 208 -11.74 7.63 12.66
N LEU A 209 -12.72 7.92 13.49
CA LEU A 209 -13.98 7.19 13.68
C LEU A 209 -15.20 7.97 13.13
N LYS A 210 -14.97 8.89 12.19
CA LYS A 210 -16.04 9.70 11.61
C LYS A 210 -17.08 8.81 10.93
N LYS A 211 -18.37 9.01 11.25
CA LYS A 211 -19.51 8.14 10.85
C LYS A 211 -19.43 6.67 11.32
N ALA A 212 -18.58 6.31 12.29
CA ALA A 212 -18.62 4.97 12.86
C ALA A 212 -19.92 4.76 13.67
N SER A 213 -20.53 3.58 13.60
CA SER A 213 -21.66 3.22 14.48
C SER A 213 -21.17 2.36 15.65
N PHE A 214 -21.46 2.83 16.84
CA PHE A 214 -21.29 2.20 18.14
C PHE A 214 -22.66 1.84 18.77
N ALA A 215 -23.72 1.74 17.96
CA ALA A 215 -25.07 1.50 18.46
C ALA A 215 -25.14 0.22 19.33
N GLY A 216 -25.81 0.32 20.49
CA GLY A 216 -25.96 -0.78 21.45
C GLY A 216 -24.66 -1.37 22.01
N THR A 217 -23.50 -0.72 21.85
CA THR A 217 -22.20 -1.26 22.32
C THR A 217 -22.03 -1.21 23.84
N TYR A 218 -21.15 -2.07 24.35
CA TYR A 218 -20.65 -1.97 25.72
C TYR A 218 -19.26 -1.33 25.75
N LEU A 219 -19.23 -0.04 26.05
CA LEU A 219 -18.06 0.82 26.12
C LEU A 219 -17.66 1.02 27.58
N LYS A 220 -16.76 0.16 28.09
CA LYS A 220 -16.24 0.29 29.46
C LYS A 220 -14.73 0.54 29.47
N THR A 221 -14.30 1.59 30.17
CA THR A 221 -12.88 2.03 30.22
C THR A 221 -12.26 2.22 28.82
N THR A 222 -13.09 2.50 27.81
CA THR A 222 -12.69 2.73 26.42
C THR A 222 -12.08 4.12 26.27
N ASN A 223 -11.06 4.27 25.44
CA ASN A 223 -10.28 5.51 25.33
C ASN A 223 -10.33 6.11 23.92
N PHE A 224 -11.16 7.13 23.71
CA PHE A 224 -11.30 7.92 22.49
C PHE A 224 -10.54 9.26 22.53
N ARG A 225 -9.54 9.42 23.42
CA ARG A 225 -8.80 10.68 23.58
C ARG A 225 -8.21 11.17 22.26
N LYS A 226 -8.56 12.39 21.83
CA LYS A 226 -8.25 12.97 20.50
C LYS A 226 -8.81 12.24 19.27
N ALA A 227 -9.75 11.32 19.41
CA ALA A 227 -10.38 10.68 18.25
C ALA A 227 -11.28 11.65 17.46
N ASP A 228 -11.37 11.49 16.15
CA ASP A 228 -12.41 12.13 15.33
C ASP A 228 -13.65 11.24 15.33
N LEU A 229 -14.70 11.66 16.03
CA LEU A 229 -15.98 10.98 16.18
C LEU A 229 -17.13 11.81 15.58
N ARG A 230 -16.82 12.71 14.62
CA ARG A 230 -17.82 13.52 13.94
C ARG A 230 -18.85 12.61 13.25
N ASP A 231 -20.12 12.97 13.34
CA ASP A 231 -21.24 12.22 12.76
C ASP A 231 -21.32 10.74 13.24
N ALA A 232 -20.66 10.34 14.34
CA ALA A 232 -20.65 8.97 14.86
C ALA A 232 -21.89 8.63 15.72
N ASP A 233 -22.33 7.37 15.71
CA ASP A 233 -23.60 6.95 16.30
C ASP A 233 -23.40 6.08 17.54
N PHE A 234 -23.67 6.62 18.73
CA PHE A 234 -23.63 5.94 20.03
C PHE A 234 -25.04 5.59 20.55
N SER A 235 -26.05 5.49 19.68
CA SER A 235 -27.44 5.26 20.13
C SER A 235 -27.59 3.97 20.96
N ASP A 236 -28.35 4.08 22.06
CA ASP A 236 -28.61 3.02 23.05
C ASP A 236 -27.33 2.32 23.62
N ALA A 237 -26.14 2.91 23.44
CA ALA A 237 -24.88 2.35 23.93
C ALA A 237 -24.68 2.58 25.44
N ILE A 238 -23.87 1.73 26.08
CA ILE A 238 -23.57 1.81 27.51
C ILE A 238 -22.12 2.27 27.71
N LEU A 239 -21.94 3.47 28.28
CA LEU A 239 -20.64 4.12 28.44
C LEU A 239 -20.29 4.27 29.93
N ASP A 240 -19.37 3.42 30.45
CA ASP A 240 -18.88 3.47 31.84
C ASP A 240 -17.37 3.74 31.89
N ALA A 241 -16.98 4.90 32.42
CA ALA A 241 -15.59 5.38 32.52
C ALA A 241 -14.89 5.55 31.16
N VAL A 242 -15.63 5.98 30.14
CA VAL A 242 -15.11 6.26 28.79
C VAL A 242 -14.41 7.61 28.75
N ASN A 243 -13.23 7.67 28.11
CA ASN A 243 -12.44 8.89 27.97
C ASN A 243 -12.57 9.50 26.56
N PHE A 244 -13.18 10.68 26.47
CA PHE A 244 -13.34 11.50 25.25
C PHE A 244 -12.47 12.77 25.28
N GLN A 245 -11.47 12.87 26.15
CA GLN A 245 -10.65 14.09 26.29
C GLN A 245 -10.05 14.55 24.95
N GLY A 246 -10.39 15.76 24.51
CA GLY A 246 -9.96 16.32 23.23
C GLY A 246 -10.55 15.67 21.97
N ALA A 247 -11.59 14.84 22.08
CA ALA A 247 -12.23 14.18 20.93
C ALA A 247 -13.19 15.13 20.18
N LEU A 248 -13.36 14.91 18.87
CA LEU A 248 -14.30 15.68 18.05
C LEU A 248 -15.63 14.93 17.95
N LEU A 249 -16.65 15.35 18.68
CA LEU A 249 -17.96 14.70 18.82
C LEU A 249 -19.08 15.43 18.06
N ARG A 250 -18.76 16.31 17.09
CA ARG A 250 -19.81 17.11 16.41
C ARG A 250 -20.84 16.24 15.71
N ARG A 251 -22.13 16.51 15.96
CA ARG A 251 -23.28 15.71 15.50
C ARG A 251 -23.20 14.22 15.86
N ALA A 252 -22.41 13.84 16.86
CA ALA A 252 -22.45 12.48 17.38
C ALA A 252 -23.83 12.20 18.02
N ASN A 253 -24.38 11.01 17.83
CA ASN A 253 -25.70 10.64 18.31
C ASN A 253 -25.63 9.80 19.59
N PHE A 254 -25.90 10.38 20.75
CA PHE A 254 -25.97 9.67 22.03
C PHE A 254 -27.41 9.33 22.47
N LYS A 255 -28.43 9.45 21.59
CA LYS A 255 -29.83 9.18 21.96
C LYS A 255 -29.99 7.80 22.61
N GLY A 256 -30.60 7.76 23.81
CA GLY A 256 -30.78 6.54 24.59
C GLY A 256 -29.51 6.03 25.32
N ALA A 257 -28.33 6.60 25.07
CA ALA A 257 -27.08 6.10 25.62
C ALA A 257 -26.96 6.32 27.13
N ALA A 258 -26.52 5.28 27.85
CA ALA A 258 -26.28 5.32 29.29
C ALA A 258 -24.89 5.87 29.60
N LEU A 259 -24.79 7.17 29.92
CA LEU A 259 -23.52 7.86 30.22
C LEU A 259 -23.18 7.81 31.72
N LYS A 260 -22.02 7.23 32.06
CA LYS A 260 -21.52 7.13 33.44
C LYS A 260 -20.01 7.30 33.53
N ASN A 261 -19.54 8.09 34.50
CA ASN A 261 -18.11 8.32 34.78
C ASN A 261 -17.29 8.83 33.57
N ILE A 262 -17.92 9.42 32.54
CA ILE A 262 -17.24 9.81 31.30
C ILE A 262 -16.36 11.06 31.48
N VAL A 263 -15.27 11.15 30.71
CA VAL A 263 -14.35 12.29 30.72
C VAL A 263 -14.47 13.07 29.41
N LEU A 264 -14.98 14.31 29.48
CA LEU A 264 -15.26 15.18 28.32
C LEU A 264 -14.33 16.40 28.22
N GLN A 265 -13.20 16.44 28.94
CA GLN A 265 -12.34 17.63 29.00
C GLN A 265 -11.81 18.01 27.60
N GLY A 266 -12.22 19.19 27.12
CA GLY A 266 -11.85 19.69 25.79
C GLY A 266 -12.45 18.91 24.62
N ALA A 267 -13.50 18.11 24.84
CA ALA A 267 -14.24 17.44 23.78
C ALA A 267 -15.19 18.42 23.05
N ASP A 268 -15.22 18.36 21.73
CA ASP A 268 -16.04 19.22 20.87
C ASP A 268 -17.41 18.56 20.60
N VAL A 269 -18.38 18.83 21.47
CA VAL A 269 -19.73 18.20 21.45
C VAL A 269 -20.80 19.02 20.71
N CYS A 270 -20.42 20.01 19.90
CA CYS A 270 -21.38 20.88 19.22
C CYS A 270 -22.33 20.09 18.30
N GLU A 271 -23.63 20.44 18.30
CA GLU A 271 -24.68 19.76 17.53
C GLU A 271 -24.90 18.27 17.87
N ALA A 272 -24.21 17.69 18.87
CA ALA A 272 -24.41 16.29 19.26
C ALA A 272 -25.84 16.05 19.79
N ILE A 273 -26.44 14.90 19.47
CA ILE A 273 -27.75 14.52 20.02
C ILE A 273 -27.52 13.88 21.40
N MET A 274 -28.15 14.41 22.43
CA MET A 274 -27.99 13.97 23.82
C MET A 274 -28.84 12.72 24.14
N PRO A 275 -28.60 12.03 25.27
CA PRO A 275 -29.35 10.83 25.65
C PRO A 275 -30.87 10.97 25.72
N ASP A 276 -31.40 12.16 26.05
CA ASP A 276 -32.85 12.44 26.04
C ASP A 276 -33.42 12.75 24.64
N GLY A 277 -32.58 12.68 23.60
CA GLY A 277 -32.94 12.96 22.21
C GLY A 277 -32.96 14.44 21.84
N ARG A 278 -32.60 15.36 22.76
CA ARG A 278 -32.42 16.78 22.41
C ARG A 278 -31.12 16.98 21.65
N LEU A 279 -31.11 17.98 20.78
CA LEU A 279 -29.87 18.49 20.20
C LEU A 279 -29.11 19.28 21.29
N GLY A 280 -27.80 19.06 21.38
CA GLY A 280 -26.89 19.81 22.24
C GLY A 280 -26.71 21.26 21.78
N GLU A 281 -25.81 22.00 22.43
CA GLU A 281 -25.61 23.41 22.10
C GLU A 281 -25.17 23.59 20.63
N PRO A 282 -25.71 24.62 19.93
CA PRO A 282 -25.31 24.94 18.56
C PRO A 282 -23.80 25.19 18.46
N CYS A 283 -23.21 24.95 17.28
CA CYS A 283 -21.90 25.50 16.98
C CYS A 283 -21.92 27.03 17.19
N SER A 284 -21.10 27.54 18.11
CA SER A 284 -20.80 28.97 18.12
C SER A 284 -19.86 29.29 16.96
N ASP A 285 -20.13 30.34 16.18
CA ASP A 285 -19.25 30.79 15.09
C ASP A 285 -17.88 31.33 15.56
N LYS A 286 -17.70 31.45 16.88
CA LYS A 286 -16.36 31.55 17.45
C LYS A 286 -15.58 30.26 17.12
N PRO A 287 -14.40 30.33 16.46
CA PRO A 287 -13.47 29.20 16.55
C PRO A 287 -13.22 28.94 18.05
N LEU A 288 -13.27 27.67 18.46
CA LEU A 288 -13.12 27.26 19.85
C LEU A 288 -11.92 28.00 20.47
N GLU A 289 -12.19 28.93 21.40
CA GLU A 289 -11.14 29.71 22.02
C GLU A 289 -10.20 28.74 22.72
N SER A 290 -8.97 28.67 22.20
CA SER A 290 -7.95 27.76 22.66
C SER A 290 -7.44 28.23 24.02
N SER A 291 -8.21 27.88 25.05
CA SER A 291 -7.75 27.75 26.42
C SER A 291 -6.58 26.77 26.43
N SER A 292 -5.39 27.33 26.19
CA SER A 292 -4.17 26.63 25.77
C SER A 292 -3.48 26.00 26.97
N VAL A 293 -4.21 25.11 27.64
CA VAL A 293 -3.63 24.02 28.43
C VAL A 293 -2.72 23.27 27.47
N SER A 294 -1.42 23.47 27.63
CA SER A 294 -0.42 22.92 26.73
C SER A 294 -0.55 21.40 26.69
N LEU A 295 -0.74 20.87 25.49
CA LEU A 295 -0.78 19.43 25.29
C LEU A 295 0.62 18.87 25.51
N GLY A 296 0.92 18.47 26.75
CA GLY A 296 2.13 17.79 27.20
C GLY A 296 2.31 16.38 26.63
N ILE A 297 2.10 16.22 25.33
CA ILE A 297 2.88 15.30 24.50
C ILE A 297 4.05 16.16 24.00
N PRO A 298 5.32 15.71 24.08
CA PRO A 298 6.45 16.55 23.66
C PRO A 298 6.27 16.99 22.22
N ALA A 299 6.05 18.29 22.05
CA ALA A 299 5.88 18.86 20.74
C ALA A 299 7.25 18.93 20.08
N MET A 300 7.46 18.13 19.02
CA MET A 300 8.22 18.63 17.87
C MET A 300 7.31 19.52 17.02
N SER A 301 6.64 20.48 17.67
CA SER A 301 6.46 21.79 17.08
C SER A 301 7.87 22.36 16.95
N VAL A 302 8.44 22.20 15.78
CA VAL A 302 9.51 23.07 15.32
C VAL A 302 8.82 24.40 15.03
N GLN A 303 8.58 25.16 16.10
CA GLN A 303 8.72 26.60 15.98
C GLN A 303 10.20 26.80 15.74
N SER A 304 10.54 27.24 14.53
CA SER A 304 11.89 27.67 14.23
C SER A 304 12.20 28.94 15.01
N GLU A 305 12.76 28.76 16.21
CA GLU A 305 13.95 29.54 16.56
C GLU A 305 14.83 29.62 15.30
N ALA A 306 15.34 30.81 14.97
CA ALA A 306 16.01 31.07 13.71
C ALA A 306 17.29 30.23 13.54
N GLY A 307 17.13 29.00 13.05
CA GLY A 307 18.15 27.95 13.06
C GLY A 307 17.61 26.51 13.00
N ASP A 308 16.40 26.21 13.49
CA ASP A 308 15.84 24.84 13.39
C ASP A 308 15.36 24.54 11.96
N LYS A 309 15.86 23.42 11.40
CA LYS A 309 15.65 23.00 10.01
C LYS A 309 15.00 21.61 9.89
N ARG A 310 14.31 21.14 10.92
CA ARG A 310 13.51 19.89 10.83
C ARG A 310 12.34 20.06 9.86
N VAL A 311 12.07 19.03 9.04
CA VAL A 311 10.97 19.02 8.05
C VAL A 311 10.28 17.65 8.01
N VAL A 312 8.95 17.61 7.98
CA VAL A 312 8.14 16.39 7.90
C VAL A 312 7.92 16.01 6.44
N VAL A 313 8.39 14.82 6.04
CA VAL A 313 8.31 14.33 4.67
C VAL A 313 7.37 13.14 4.59
N SER A 314 6.23 13.28 3.91
CA SER A 314 5.31 12.16 3.69
C SER A 314 5.75 11.26 2.54
N VAL A 315 5.56 9.95 2.71
CA VAL A 315 5.87 8.93 1.71
C VAL A 315 4.67 7.97 1.49
N PRO A 316 4.32 7.66 0.23
CA PRO A 316 3.11 6.90 -0.13
C PRO A 316 3.17 5.39 0.15
N GLY A 317 4.31 4.85 0.61
CA GLY A 317 4.47 3.43 0.93
C GLY A 317 4.79 2.52 -0.27
N ASN A 318 5.07 3.09 -1.45
CA ASN A 318 5.26 2.36 -2.70
C ASN A 318 6.74 2.03 -3.01
N LEU A 319 7.03 1.59 -4.24
CA LEU A 319 8.39 1.27 -4.71
C LEU A 319 9.34 2.48 -4.67
N PHE A 320 8.85 3.68 -5.00
CA PHE A 320 9.65 4.89 -5.12
C PHE A 320 9.89 5.59 -3.79
N ALA A 321 8.91 5.56 -2.89
CA ALA A 321 8.99 6.25 -1.61
C ALA A 321 8.16 5.53 -0.54
N LYS A 322 8.87 4.97 0.45
CA LYS A 322 8.33 4.38 1.69
C LYS A 322 9.29 4.63 2.85
N THR A 323 8.92 4.24 4.06
CA THR A 323 9.80 4.34 5.23
C THR A 323 9.72 3.10 6.11
N ASN A 324 10.84 2.75 6.75
CA ASN A 324 10.93 1.72 7.77
C ASN A 324 11.51 2.32 9.05
N ARG A 325 10.69 2.48 10.09
CA ARG A 325 11.07 3.12 11.38
C ARG A 325 11.68 4.53 11.21
N GLY A 326 11.20 5.31 10.24
CA GLY A 326 11.71 6.65 9.93
C GLY A 326 12.90 6.68 8.98
N ILE A 327 13.49 5.52 8.63
CA ILE A 327 14.52 5.41 7.59
C ILE A 327 13.83 5.49 6.22
N PRO A 328 14.21 6.40 5.31
CA PRO A 328 13.66 6.46 3.96
C PRO A 328 14.14 5.28 3.12
N MET A 329 13.26 4.76 2.27
CA MET A 329 13.54 3.68 1.32
C MET A 329 12.80 3.91 0.01
N GLY A 330 13.38 3.49 -1.10
CA GLY A 330 12.89 3.84 -2.42
C GLY A 330 13.64 5.07 -2.95
N VAL A 331 13.99 5.03 -4.23
CA VAL A 331 14.81 6.03 -4.93
C VAL A 331 14.38 7.48 -4.69
N ILE A 332 13.07 7.79 -4.65
CA ILE A 332 12.59 9.15 -4.41
C ILE A 332 12.81 9.55 -2.95
N ALA A 333 12.42 8.70 -1.99
CA ALA A 333 12.63 9.00 -0.56
C ALA A 333 14.12 9.14 -0.21
N GLU A 334 14.98 8.27 -0.75
CA GLU A 334 16.43 8.30 -0.59
C GLU A 334 17.08 9.52 -1.26
N THR A 335 16.58 9.95 -2.42
CA THR A 335 17.02 11.18 -3.10
C THR A 335 16.63 12.42 -2.30
N MET A 336 15.37 12.50 -1.84
CA MET A 336 14.90 13.59 -0.97
C MET A 336 15.75 13.69 0.30
N ASP A 337 16.10 12.56 0.93
CA ASP A 337 16.88 12.53 2.17
C ASP A 337 18.27 13.13 2.00
N ALA A 338 18.97 12.74 0.93
CA ALA A 338 20.32 13.21 0.63
C ALA A 338 20.32 14.72 0.28
N VAL A 339 19.37 15.18 -0.54
CA VAL A 339 19.30 16.60 -0.95
C VAL A 339 18.89 17.49 0.23
N LEU A 340 17.86 17.10 0.99
CA LEU A 340 17.42 17.86 2.18
C LEU A 340 18.55 17.97 3.21
N LYS A 341 19.24 16.87 3.52
CA LYS A 341 20.39 16.88 4.46
C LYS A 341 21.55 17.71 3.94
N LYS A 342 21.82 17.73 2.62
CA LYS A 342 22.87 18.58 2.03
C LYS A 342 22.55 20.08 2.18
N MET A 343 21.28 20.47 2.09
CA MET A 343 20.81 21.83 2.41
C MET A 343 20.77 22.13 3.93
N GLY A 344 21.11 21.13 4.75
CA GLY A 344 21.11 21.20 6.21
C GLY A 344 19.75 20.96 6.86
N TYR A 345 18.73 20.55 6.12
CA TYR A 345 17.45 20.13 6.70
C TYR A 345 17.57 18.78 7.42
N LEU A 346 16.70 18.56 8.40
CA LEU A 346 16.62 17.35 9.20
C LEU A 346 15.28 16.64 8.89
N PRO A 347 15.20 15.84 7.80
CA PRO A 347 13.94 15.24 7.37
C PRO A 347 13.46 14.13 8.31
N VAL A 348 12.15 14.13 8.57
CA VAL A 348 11.44 13.14 9.38
C VAL A 348 10.40 12.46 8.50
N TYR A 349 10.61 11.19 8.18
CA TYR A 349 9.77 10.45 7.24
C TYR A 349 8.52 9.84 7.90
N VAL A 350 7.35 10.15 7.35
CA VAL A 350 6.05 9.62 7.79
C VAL A 350 5.34 8.90 6.65
N SER A 351 4.80 7.70 6.92
CA SER A 351 3.99 6.99 5.92
C SER A 351 2.59 7.60 5.87
N MET A 352 2.13 8.01 4.70
CA MET A 352 0.82 8.64 4.51
C MET A 352 0.29 8.35 3.10
N PRO A 353 -0.98 7.93 2.92
CA PRO A 353 -1.58 7.72 1.60
C PRO A 353 -1.54 8.99 0.73
N ILE A 354 -1.48 8.82 -0.60
CA ILE A 354 -1.49 9.94 -1.56
C ILE A 354 -2.78 10.77 -1.40
N SER A 355 -3.91 10.11 -1.11
CA SER A 355 -5.21 10.73 -0.87
C SER A 355 -5.26 11.68 0.33
N GLU A 356 -4.41 11.48 1.34
CA GLU A 356 -4.34 12.31 2.54
C GLU A 356 -3.17 13.32 2.46
N THR A 357 -2.11 12.95 1.75
CA THR A 357 -0.89 13.74 1.57
C THR A 357 -1.16 15.13 0.98
N HIS A 358 -2.08 15.25 0.02
CA HIS A 358 -2.41 16.55 -0.57
C HIS A 358 -3.05 17.50 0.45
N GLU A 359 -4.02 17.04 1.25
CA GLU A 359 -4.68 17.85 2.29
C GLU A 359 -3.68 18.20 3.42
N ALA A 360 -2.89 17.23 3.88
CA ALA A 360 -1.92 17.43 4.95
C ALA A 360 -0.80 18.44 4.59
N VAL A 361 -0.34 18.45 3.33
CA VAL A 361 0.67 19.40 2.86
C VAL A 361 0.06 20.76 2.52
N ALA A 362 -1.16 20.79 1.94
CA ALA A 362 -1.88 22.04 1.71
C ALA A 362 -2.18 22.78 3.03
N GLU A 363 -2.49 22.04 4.10
CA GLU A 363 -2.70 22.62 5.42
C GLU A 363 -1.42 22.90 6.22
N GLY A 364 -0.26 22.40 5.77
CA GLY A 364 1.03 22.60 6.45
C GLY A 364 1.23 21.70 7.68
N MET A 365 0.46 20.60 7.79
CA MET A 365 0.67 19.53 8.77
C MET A 365 1.86 18.61 8.38
N VAL A 366 2.19 18.61 7.09
CA VAL A 366 3.36 17.97 6.49
C VAL A 366 4.08 19.01 5.64
N ASP A 367 5.39 19.08 5.74
CA ASP A 367 6.20 20.07 5.01
C ASP A 367 6.34 19.72 3.53
N ILE A 368 6.54 18.44 3.21
CA ILE A 368 6.87 17.96 1.87
C ILE A 368 6.18 16.63 1.57
N ALA A 369 5.43 16.55 0.48
CA ALA A 369 5.08 15.28 -0.16
C ALA A 369 6.27 14.80 -1.00
N ALA A 370 6.83 13.63 -0.71
CA ALA A 370 7.97 13.12 -1.47
C ALA A 370 7.63 12.80 -2.94
N MET A 371 6.38 12.43 -3.23
CA MET A 371 5.94 12.01 -4.57
C MET A 371 4.50 12.46 -4.84
N ALA A 372 4.33 13.28 -5.88
CA ALA A 372 3.05 13.74 -6.41
C ALA A 372 3.12 13.87 -7.94
N ILE A 373 1.96 13.77 -8.60
CA ILE A 373 1.79 13.93 -10.05
C ILE A 373 1.06 15.27 -10.31
N PRO A 374 1.59 16.18 -11.14
CA PRO A 374 0.94 17.47 -11.43
C PRO A 374 -0.32 17.39 -12.30
N SER A 375 -1.42 16.86 -11.78
CA SER A 375 -2.73 16.85 -12.46
C SER A 375 -3.90 16.83 -11.48
N ALA A 376 -4.90 17.68 -11.76
CA ALA A 376 -6.18 17.84 -11.04
C ALA A 376 -6.12 18.46 -9.61
N GLN A 377 -6.45 19.77 -9.57
CA GLN A 377 -6.75 20.62 -8.39
C GLN A 377 -5.58 21.02 -7.46
N GLY A 378 -5.59 22.28 -7.00
CA GLY A 378 -4.82 22.75 -5.84
C GLY A 378 -3.50 23.51 -6.06
N SER A 379 -3.20 24.06 -7.24
CA SER A 379 -1.87 24.60 -7.59
C SER A 379 -1.31 25.72 -6.69
N GLU A 380 -2.14 26.43 -5.92
CA GLU A 380 -1.70 27.55 -5.06
C GLU A 380 -1.07 27.09 -3.75
N SER A 381 -1.53 25.95 -3.20
CA SER A 381 -1.13 25.43 -1.88
C SER A 381 0.20 24.66 -1.89
N PHE A 382 0.75 24.36 -3.07
CA PHE A 382 2.00 23.60 -3.24
C PHE A 382 3.05 24.39 -4.02
N ARG A 383 4.31 24.03 -3.84
CA ARG A 383 5.42 24.38 -4.72
C ARG A 383 6.06 23.08 -5.19
N PHE A 384 5.92 22.77 -6.47
CA PHE A 384 6.44 21.53 -7.05
C PHE A 384 7.91 21.67 -7.44
N THR A 385 8.71 20.65 -7.16
CA THR A 385 10.11 20.56 -7.62
C THR A 385 10.20 20.34 -9.13
N LEU A 386 11.41 20.33 -9.67
CA LEU A 386 11.73 19.54 -10.87
C LEU A 386 11.43 18.05 -10.62
N PRO A 387 11.26 17.21 -11.66
CA PRO A 387 11.06 15.78 -11.47
C PRO A 387 12.21 15.16 -10.66
N VAL A 388 11.85 14.44 -9.59
CA VAL A 388 12.83 13.60 -8.86
C VAL A 388 13.14 12.37 -9.72
N ILE A 389 12.12 11.87 -10.42
CA ILE A 389 12.15 10.87 -11.50
C ILE A 389 11.09 11.25 -12.53
N GLU A 390 11.32 10.93 -13.80
CA GLU A 390 10.26 10.87 -14.81
C GLU A 390 9.95 9.39 -15.11
N GLU A 391 8.69 8.97 -14.95
CA GLU A 391 8.25 7.70 -15.51
C GLU A 391 7.80 7.89 -16.96
N TYR A 392 8.12 6.92 -17.83
CA TYR A 392 7.60 6.88 -19.18
C TYR A 392 6.30 6.08 -19.24
N ASN A 393 5.23 6.62 -19.82
CA ASN A 393 4.09 5.79 -20.20
C ASN A 393 4.47 4.94 -21.42
N THR A 394 4.13 3.65 -21.39
CA THR A 394 4.35 2.70 -22.48
C THR A 394 3.08 1.90 -22.76
N VAL A 395 3.03 1.25 -23.92
CA VAL A 395 1.91 0.40 -24.35
C VAL A 395 2.35 -1.06 -24.32
N LEU A 396 1.49 -1.94 -23.83
CA LEU A 396 1.67 -3.40 -23.86
C LEU A 396 0.70 -4.03 -24.84
N VAL A 397 1.15 -5.05 -25.58
CA VAL A 397 0.32 -6.01 -26.34
C VAL A 397 0.72 -7.45 -25.98
N ARG A 398 -0.03 -8.45 -26.47
CA ARG A 398 0.34 -9.87 -26.34
C ARG A 398 1.19 -10.34 -27.53
N LYS A 399 2.32 -11.00 -27.29
CA LYS A 399 3.24 -11.48 -28.36
C LYS A 399 2.60 -12.45 -29.37
N GLN A 400 1.55 -13.15 -28.94
CA GLN A 400 0.82 -14.13 -29.74
C GLN A 400 -0.50 -13.59 -30.32
N GLY A 401 -0.86 -12.34 -30.04
CA GLY A 401 -2.26 -11.90 -30.06
C GLY A 401 -2.65 -10.82 -31.04
N VAL A 402 -1.76 -9.89 -31.42
CA VAL A 402 -2.14 -8.72 -32.22
C VAL A 402 -1.00 -8.14 -33.08
N PHE A 403 -1.32 -7.08 -33.83
CA PHE A 403 -0.52 -6.30 -34.79
C PHE A 403 0.93 -5.96 -34.34
N PRO A 404 1.84 -5.63 -35.29
CA PRO A 404 3.18 -5.14 -34.99
C PRO A 404 3.13 -3.83 -34.19
N LEU A 405 3.55 -3.87 -32.92
CA LEU A 405 3.60 -2.71 -32.03
C LEU A 405 4.92 -1.93 -32.22
N GLU A 406 5.07 -1.27 -33.37
CA GLU A 406 6.24 -0.44 -33.67
C GLU A 406 5.99 1.06 -33.39
N SER A 407 4.74 1.49 -33.41
CA SER A 407 4.32 2.88 -33.25
C SER A 407 2.97 3.03 -32.54
N VAL A 408 2.53 4.27 -32.34
CA VAL A 408 1.17 4.61 -31.89
C VAL A 408 0.13 4.41 -33.01
N ALA A 409 0.52 4.50 -34.28
CA ALA A 409 -0.41 4.36 -35.40
C ALA A 409 -0.92 2.91 -35.56
N ASP A 410 -0.16 1.92 -35.08
CA ASP A 410 -0.58 0.51 -35.11
C ASP A 410 -1.73 0.21 -34.13
N LEU A 411 -2.03 1.14 -33.22
CA LEU A 411 -3.22 1.10 -32.34
C LEU A 411 -4.51 1.53 -33.07
N HIS A 412 -4.45 1.98 -34.33
CA HIS A 412 -5.61 2.47 -35.08
C HIS A 412 -6.59 1.33 -35.37
N GLY A 413 -7.84 1.47 -34.94
CA GLY A 413 -8.86 0.43 -35.05
C GLY A 413 -8.78 -0.66 -33.97
N HIS A 414 -7.85 -0.57 -33.02
CA HIS A 414 -7.67 -1.51 -31.92
C HIS A 414 -8.10 -0.94 -30.56
N THR A 415 -8.42 -1.85 -29.64
CA THR A 415 -8.90 -1.55 -28.29
C THR A 415 -7.75 -1.31 -27.32
N LEU A 416 -7.68 -0.10 -26.76
CA LEU A 416 -6.65 0.31 -25.81
C LEU A 416 -7.25 0.53 -24.42
N GLY A 417 -6.80 -0.20 -23.41
CA GLY A 417 -7.12 0.14 -22.02
C GLY A 417 -6.22 1.24 -21.48
N GLY A 418 -6.79 2.28 -20.87
CA GLY A 418 -6.08 3.29 -20.08
C GLY A 418 -6.71 3.48 -18.70
N ARG A 419 -5.95 4.05 -17.75
CA ARG A 419 -6.40 4.22 -16.36
C ARG A 419 -7.29 5.46 -16.23
N ALA A 420 -8.44 5.31 -15.59
CA ALA A 420 -9.34 6.42 -15.32
C ALA A 420 -8.63 7.49 -14.45
N GLY A 421 -8.86 8.77 -14.78
CA GLY A 421 -8.23 9.92 -14.12
C GLY A 421 -6.85 10.31 -14.66
N TYR A 422 -6.23 9.51 -15.54
CA TYR A 422 -4.98 9.87 -16.22
C TYR A 422 -5.24 10.53 -17.58
N LEU A 423 -4.32 11.41 -18.00
CA LEU A 423 -4.32 12.05 -19.31
C LEU A 423 -3.25 11.39 -20.20
N TYR A 424 -3.61 11.11 -21.45
CA TYR A 424 -2.74 10.47 -22.43
C TYR A 424 -2.67 11.30 -23.72
N PRO A 425 -2.01 12.47 -23.75
CA PRO A 425 -2.24 13.50 -24.78
C PRO A 425 -2.11 13.03 -26.24
N LEU A 426 -1.15 12.16 -26.54
CA LEU A 426 -0.92 11.61 -27.89
C LEU A 426 -1.98 10.59 -28.34
N LEU A 427 -2.83 10.10 -27.42
CA LEU A 427 -3.79 9.02 -27.64
C LEU A 427 -5.23 9.51 -27.44
N THR A 428 -5.47 10.33 -26.41
CA THR A 428 -6.78 10.99 -26.17
C THR A 428 -7.15 12.00 -27.27
N GLN A 429 -6.16 12.47 -28.06
CA GLN A 429 -6.39 13.33 -29.22
C GLN A 429 -6.51 12.55 -30.55
N ASP A 430 -6.18 11.26 -30.59
CA ASP A 430 -6.26 10.44 -31.80
C ASP A 430 -7.59 9.68 -31.85
N SER A 431 -8.54 10.19 -32.64
CA SER A 431 -9.89 9.64 -32.79
C SER A 431 -9.95 8.24 -33.41
N LYS A 432 -8.81 7.66 -33.82
CA LYS A 432 -8.71 6.29 -34.36
C LYS A 432 -8.35 5.25 -33.30
N VAL A 433 -7.97 5.67 -32.10
CA VAL A 433 -7.61 4.77 -30.98
C VAL A 433 -8.81 4.57 -30.06
N ALA A 434 -9.30 3.34 -29.93
CA ALA A 434 -10.47 3.04 -29.10
C ALA A 434 -10.09 2.91 -27.61
N LEU A 435 -9.85 4.06 -26.97
CA LEU A 435 -9.48 4.16 -25.56
C LEU A 435 -10.67 3.82 -24.63
N GLN A 436 -10.52 2.75 -23.85
CA GLN A 436 -11.43 2.33 -22.78
C GLN A 436 -10.79 2.65 -21.42
N LEU A 437 -11.55 3.24 -20.49
CA LEU A 437 -11.02 3.66 -19.18
C LEU A 437 -11.39 2.66 -18.07
N PHE A 438 -10.37 2.24 -17.30
CA PHE A 438 -10.48 1.22 -16.25
C PHE A 438 -10.10 1.74 -14.86
N SER A 439 -10.53 1.03 -13.82
CA SER A 439 -10.34 1.45 -12.42
C SER A 439 -8.90 1.30 -11.93
N SER A 440 -8.16 0.32 -12.46
CA SER A 440 -6.82 -0.06 -11.99
C SER A 440 -5.98 -0.69 -13.10
N ASP A 441 -4.66 -0.58 -12.98
CA ASP A 441 -3.73 -1.17 -13.95
C ASP A 441 -3.83 -2.70 -14.01
N GLY A 442 -4.09 -3.35 -12.86
CA GLY A 442 -4.32 -4.80 -12.80
C GLY A 442 -5.57 -5.26 -13.55
N GLU A 443 -6.64 -4.47 -13.55
CA GLU A 443 -7.84 -4.72 -14.36
C GLU A 443 -7.51 -4.65 -15.86
N MET A 444 -6.75 -3.63 -16.28
CA MET A 444 -6.29 -3.48 -17.66
C MET A 444 -5.42 -4.65 -18.11
N ILE A 445 -4.34 -4.94 -17.35
CA ILE A 445 -3.38 -6.00 -17.64
C ILE A 445 -4.09 -7.36 -17.73
N ARG A 446 -5.05 -7.64 -16.82
CA ARG A 446 -5.89 -8.83 -16.88
C ARG A 446 -6.74 -8.89 -18.15
N ASN A 447 -7.38 -7.78 -18.54
CA ASN A 447 -8.19 -7.71 -19.76
C ASN A 447 -7.35 -7.85 -21.04
N LEU A 448 -6.11 -7.33 -21.06
CA LEU A 448 -5.15 -7.58 -22.13
C LEU A 448 -4.81 -9.07 -22.24
N ILE A 449 -4.34 -9.69 -21.15
CA ILE A 449 -3.93 -11.11 -21.14
C ILE A 449 -5.09 -12.01 -21.60
N LEU A 450 -6.31 -11.76 -21.10
CA LEU A 450 -7.53 -12.48 -21.49
C LEU A 450 -8.04 -12.16 -22.91
N GLY A 451 -7.44 -11.21 -23.62
CA GLY A 451 -7.86 -10.83 -24.98
C GLY A 451 -9.20 -10.11 -25.07
N LYS A 452 -9.58 -9.40 -24.01
CA LYS A 452 -10.68 -8.43 -24.00
C LYS A 452 -10.24 -7.03 -24.43
N LEU A 453 -8.92 -6.81 -24.45
CA LEU A 453 -8.25 -5.65 -25.00
C LEU A 453 -7.12 -6.13 -25.91
N ASP A 454 -6.83 -5.34 -26.95
CA ASP A 454 -5.69 -5.56 -27.83
C ASP A 454 -4.41 -5.01 -27.21
N ALA A 455 -4.50 -3.84 -26.57
CA ALA A 455 -3.40 -3.12 -25.95
C ALA A 455 -3.79 -2.49 -24.60
N VAL A 456 -2.81 -2.16 -23.75
CA VAL A 456 -3.01 -1.28 -22.58
C VAL A 456 -1.88 -0.27 -22.42
N ILE A 457 -2.20 0.94 -21.97
CA ILE A 457 -1.21 1.96 -21.58
C ILE A 457 -0.99 1.92 -20.06
N ILE A 458 0.28 1.83 -19.66
CA ILE A 458 0.73 1.73 -18.27
C ILE A 458 1.91 2.65 -17.98
N SER A 459 2.11 3.02 -16.71
CA SER A 459 3.36 3.66 -16.30
C SER A 459 4.50 2.63 -16.30
N GLY A 460 5.55 2.91 -17.06
CA GLY A 460 6.58 1.95 -17.44
C GLY A 460 7.49 1.54 -16.30
N ILE A 461 7.93 2.44 -15.43
CA ILE A 461 8.91 2.07 -14.37
C ILE A 461 8.22 1.20 -13.32
N SER A 462 7.13 1.69 -12.73
CA SER A 462 6.36 0.98 -11.72
C SER A 462 5.75 -0.34 -12.21
N ASN A 463 5.04 -0.35 -13.34
CA ASN A 463 4.34 -1.57 -13.78
C ASN A 463 5.28 -2.57 -14.47
N LEU A 464 6.27 -2.14 -15.28
CA LEU A 464 7.20 -3.13 -15.87
C LEU A 464 8.10 -3.78 -14.81
N TYR A 465 8.44 -3.08 -13.71
CA TYR A 465 9.15 -3.70 -12.60
C TYR A 465 8.34 -4.88 -12.03
N VAL A 466 7.06 -4.67 -11.73
CA VAL A 466 6.14 -5.71 -11.25
C VAL A 466 6.00 -6.83 -12.29
N LEU A 467 5.65 -6.51 -13.54
CA LEU A 467 5.46 -7.48 -14.62
C LEU A 467 6.72 -8.29 -14.96
N ARG A 468 7.92 -7.72 -14.77
CA ARG A 468 9.20 -8.46 -14.87
C ARG A 468 9.37 -9.41 -13.69
N SER A 469 9.10 -8.96 -12.46
CA SER A 469 9.20 -9.81 -11.26
C SER A 469 8.18 -10.96 -11.23
N GLU A 470 7.01 -10.76 -11.83
CA GLU A 470 5.95 -11.77 -11.99
C GLU A 470 6.13 -12.64 -13.26
N GLY A 471 7.17 -12.41 -14.06
CA GLY A 471 7.46 -13.16 -15.30
C GLY A 471 6.47 -12.93 -16.46
N ILE A 472 5.45 -12.10 -16.27
CA ILE A 472 4.38 -11.82 -17.26
C ILE A 472 4.96 -11.23 -18.56
N MET A 473 6.09 -10.53 -18.50
CA MET A 473 6.85 -10.07 -19.68
C MET A 473 7.29 -11.18 -20.66
N ALA A 474 7.19 -12.47 -20.29
CA ALA A 474 7.32 -13.56 -21.25
C ALA A 474 6.22 -13.51 -22.34
N GLN A 475 5.00 -13.12 -21.96
CA GLN A 475 3.78 -13.18 -22.79
C GLN A 475 3.39 -11.83 -23.42
N LEU A 476 3.98 -10.72 -22.95
CA LEU A 476 3.68 -9.36 -23.41
C LEU A 476 4.85 -8.73 -24.14
N ASP A 477 4.58 -8.07 -25.27
CA ASP A 477 5.52 -7.15 -25.92
C ASP A 477 5.22 -5.72 -25.49
N VAL A 478 6.27 -4.90 -25.47
CA VAL A 478 6.24 -3.49 -25.05
C VAL A 478 6.47 -2.62 -26.28
N LEU A 479 5.68 -1.56 -26.45
CA LEU A 479 6.03 -0.49 -27.37
C LEU A 479 7.30 0.16 -26.83
N LYS A 480 8.44 -0.19 -27.45
CA LYS A 480 9.78 0.16 -26.97
C LYS A 480 9.99 1.68 -26.85
N LYS A 481 9.15 2.47 -27.52
CA LYS A 481 9.10 3.93 -27.46
C LYS A 481 8.03 4.42 -26.47
N ALA A 482 8.39 5.39 -25.63
CA ALA A 482 7.44 6.04 -24.74
C ALA A 482 6.33 6.79 -25.50
N VAL A 483 5.11 6.78 -24.95
CA VAL A 483 3.91 7.46 -25.48
C VAL A 483 3.44 8.63 -24.58
N GLY A 484 4.22 8.94 -23.56
CA GLY A 484 4.02 10.09 -22.66
C GLY A 484 5.02 10.06 -21.50
N LEU A 485 5.09 11.16 -20.77
CA LEU A 485 5.89 11.31 -19.54
C LEU A 485 4.98 11.55 -18.34
N VAL A 486 5.32 10.97 -17.20
CA VAL A 486 4.69 11.18 -15.90
C VAL A 486 5.78 11.69 -14.94
N PRO A 487 5.95 13.02 -14.79
CA PRO A 487 6.99 13.58 -13.94
C PRO A 487 6.62 13.42 -12.46
N LEU A 488 7.30 12.51 -11.76
CA LEU A 488 7.15 12.33 -10.33
C LEU A 488 7.96 13.41 -9.60
N ARG A 489 7.25 14.38 -9.03
CA ARG A 489 7.83 15.54 -8.32
C ARG A 489 7.57 15.43 -6.83
N ALA A 490 8.40 16.11 -6.03
CA ALA A 490 8.01 16.43 -4.66
C ALA A 490 7.13 17.69 -4.67
N ALA A 491 6.21 17.79 -3.71
CA ALA A 491 5.36 18.95 -3.51
C ALA A 491 5.59 19.52 -2.11
N PHE A 492 6.19 20.70 -2.04
CA PHE A 492 6.48 21.42 -0.80
C PHE A 492 5.28 22.27 -0.41
N SER A 493 4.97 22.41 0.88
CA SER A 493 3.87 23.25 1.35
C SER A 493 4.15 24.72 1.05
N ALA A 494 3.23 25.39 0.35
CA ALA A 494 3.34 26.83 0.08
C ALA A 494 3.20 27.71 1.34
N LYS A 495 2.75 27.13 2.47
CA LYS A 495 2.76 27.81 3.77
C LYS A 495 4.17 27.89 4.38
N ASN A 496 5.01 26.88 4.11
CA ASN A 496 6.29 26.68 4.83
C ASN A 496 7.54 26.92 3.96
N PHE A 497 7.40 26.98 2.63
CA PHE A 497 8.51 27.21 1.69
C PHE A 497 8.21 28.28 0.64
N THR A 498 9.16 29.19 0.44
CA THR A 498 9.15 30.13 -0.69
C THR A 498 9.49 29.42 -2.01
N GLN A 499 9.17 30.06 -3.13
CA GLN A 499 9.58 29.61 -4.46
C GLN A 499 11.13 29.51 -4.55
N GLU A 500 11.85 30.48 -3.99
CA GLU A 500 13.31 30.53 -3.96
C GLU A 500 13.92 29.33 -3.21
N GLN A 501 13.31 28.88 -2.11
CA GLN A 501 13.77 27.69 -1.38
C GLN A 501 13.60 26.40 -2.19
N VAL A 502 12.52 26.31 -2.99
CA VAL A 502 12.28 25.16 -3.89
C VAL A 502 13.17 25.23 -5.13
N GLU A 503 13.51 26.43 -5.61
CA GLU A 503 14.51 26.61 -6.67
C GLU A 503 15.93 26.24 -6.20
N ALA A 504 16.31 26.63 -4.98
CA ALA A 504 17.55 26.15 -4.35
C ALA A 504 17.55 24.62 -4.18
N PHE A 505 16.41 24.01 -3.82
CA PHE A 505 16.27 22.56 -3.79
C PHE A 505 16.42 21.94 -5.19
N ASN A 506 15.88 22.56 -6.23
CA ASN A 506 16.00 22.08 -7.62
C ASN A 506 17.44 22.11 -8.13
N VAL A 507 18.22 23.14 -7.75
CA VAL A 507 19.67 23.22 -8.07
C VAL A 507 20.42 22.07 -7.41
N GLU A 508 20.15 21.79 -6.13
CA GLU A 508 20.82 20.71 -5.39
C GLU A 508 20.35 19.31 -5.81
N LEU A 509 19.07 19.14 -6.13
CA LEU A 509 18.51 17.93 -6.74
C LEU A 509 19.22 17.60 -8.06
N GLY A 510 19.32 18.58 -8.97
CA GLY A 510 20.00 18.40 -10.26
C GLY A 510 21.50 18.12 -10.10
N ALA A 511 22.16 18.72 -9.11
CA ALA A 511 23.55 18.41 -8.78
C ALA A 511 23.69 16.98 -8.20
N PHE A 512 22.75 16.54 -7.38
CA PHE A 512 22.75 15.20 -6.79
C PHE A 512 22.44 14.09 -7.83
N GLN A 513 21.49 14.32 -8.74
CA GLN A 513 21.18 13.41 -9.85
C GLN A 513 22.37 13.18 -10.80
N ARG A 514 23.37 14.08 -10.83
CA ARG A 514 24.64 13.89 -11.55
C ARG A 514 25.76 13.24 -10.72
N SER A 515 25.48 12.82 -9.49
CA SER A 515 26.49 12.25 -8.58
C SER A 515 26.54 10.71 -8.64
N PRO A 516 27.70 10.08 -8.38
CA PRO A 516 27.80 8.62 -8.24
C PRO A 516 26.87 8.05 -7.17
N GLN A 517 26.62 8.80 -6.09
CA GLN A 517 25.74 8.38 -5.00
C GLN A 517 24.29 8.15 -5.47
N TRP A 518 23.79 8.98 -6.41
CA TRP A 518 22.47 8.77 -6.99
C TRP A 518 22.42 7.55 -7.91
N HIS A 519 23.50 7.26 -8.64
CA HIS A 519 23.60 6.01 -9.41
C HIS A 519 23.53 4.78 -8.48
N THR A 520 24.24 4.78 -7.35
CA THR A 520 24.16 3.70 -6.35
C THR A 520 22.76 3.57 -5.73
N ILE A 521 22.02 4.67 -5.56
CA ILE A 521 20.60 4.62 -5.12
C ILE A 521 19.73 3.95 -6.20
N LEU A 522 19.94 4.26 -7.48
CA LEU A 522 19.24 3.62 -8.60
C LEU A 522 19.55 2.13 -8.71
N GLU A 523 20.83 1.75 -8.63
CA GLU A 523 21.28 0.35 -8.64
C GLU A 523 20.66 -0.44 -7.48
N ARG A 524 20.76 0.09 -6.25
CA ARG A 524 20.19 -0.54 -5.04
C ARG A 524 18.67 -0.75 -5.13
N ASN A 525 17.96 0.15 -5.78
CA ASN A 525 16.51 0.04 -5.97
C ASN A 525 16.10 -0.79 -7.20
N GLY A 526 17.06 -1.29 -8.00
CA GLY A 526 16.78 -2.05 -9.22
C GLY A 526 16.25 -1.20 -10.38
N LEU A 527 16.55 0.11 -10.37
CA LEU A 527 16.01 1.11 -11.31
C LEU A 527 17.08 1.74 -12.21
N ALA A 528 18.35 1.36 -12.07
CA ALA A 528 19.47 1.89 -12.90
C ALA A 528 19.27 1.68 -14.41
N ASP A 529 18.55 0.63 -14.82
CA ASP A 529 18.20 0.35 -16.22
C ASP A 529 16.81 0.88 -16.63
N LEU A 530 16.06 1.45 -15.68
CA LEU A 530 14.70 1.98 -15.90
C LEU A 530 14.62 3.51 -15.82
N VAL A 531 15.64 4.17 -15.27
CA VAL A 531 15.74 5.64 -15.12
C VAL A 531 16.80 6.26 -16.05
N ARG A 532 17.56 5.44 -16.80
CA ARG A 532 18.23 5.91 -18.01
C ARG A 532 17.18 6.24 -19.07
N GLU A 533 17.49 7.14 -19.99
CA GLU A 533 16.76 7.14 -21.28
C GLU A 533 16.85 5.73 -21.87
N TRP A 534 15.72 5.22 -22.35
CA TRP A 534 15.67 3.91 -23.00
C TRP A 534 16.33 4.00 -24.37
N ASP A 535 17.62 3.69 -24.43
CA ASP A 535 18.30 3.34 -25.68
C ASP A 535 17.57 2.15 -26.34
N MET A 536 16.73 2.46 -27.32
CA MET A 536 16.25 1.48 -28.30
C MET A 536 17.40 1.15 -29.26
N VAL A 537 18.43 0.46 -28.75
CA VAL A 537 19.62 0.06 -29.53
C VAL A 537 19.16 -0.72 -30.78
N GLY A 538 19.45 -0.28 -32.01
CA GLY A 538 20.11 0.96 -32.45
C GLY A 538 20.16 0.98 -34.00
N PRO A 539 21.05 1.74 -34.65
CA PRO A 539 22.07 2.65 -34.10
C PRO A 539 21.60 4.10 -33.93
#